data_AF-A0A7S0LXU8-F1
#
_entry.id   AF-A0A7S0LXU8-F1
#
_cell.length_a   1.000
_cell.length_b   1.000
_cell.length_c   1.000
_cell.angle_alpha   90.00
_cell.angle_beta   90.00
_cell.angle_gamma   90.00
#
_symmetry.space_group_name_H-M   'P 1'
#
loop_
_entity.id
_entity.type
_entity.pdbx_description
1 polymer ?
#
loop_
_entity_poly.entity_id
_entity_poly.type
_entity_poly.pdbx_seq_one_letter_code
_entity_poly.pdbx_strand_id
1 'polypeptide(L)'
;LFQRFTNIYYDDLEEESLRIMCTTLLDGILQRFHPDCQLCCDVMARSILFIHLQYRAKYSTFLCPPQQVINLRTLKFLFSALAQAPPELYTSKPLLMSLLVFEVRRIYEDRLTNDKDVLTFQEILKLGMRKCIDEFDFSEDPTVMSTVHPADPSTGIISPKPAWASLTAFFQEKLQAHKLNSPSNAQLKNIVIFDKTIEQLVRIIRVLKSSDHF
;
A
#
# COMPACT_ATOMS: atom_id res chain seq x y z
N LEU A 1 -7.54 24.93 33.56
CA LEU A 1 -7.42 23.57 32.97
C LEU A 1 -5.98 23.07 32.98
N PHE A 2 -5.01 23.79 32.41
CA PHE A 2 -3.58 23.40 32.42
C PHE A 2 -2.93 23.19 33.80
N GLN A 3 -3.44 23.81 34.87
CA GLN A 3 -2.92 23.61 36.23
C GLN A 3 -3.23 22.24 36.85
N ARG A 4 -4.10 21.43 36.23
CA ARG A 4 -4.43 20.07 36.67
C ARG A 4 -3.76 18.97 35.84
N PHE A 5 -2.99 19.35 34.82
CA PHE A 5 -2.31 18.40 33.93
C PHE A 5 -0.80 18.64 33.97
N THR A 6 -0.04 17.57 34.18
CA THR A 6 1.41 17.60 33.96
C THR A 6 1.64 17.40 32.48
N ASN A 7 2.13 18.44 31.81
CA ASN A 7 2.54 18.35 30.42
C ASN A 7 3.95 17.75 30.36
N ILE A 8 4.08 16.61 29.69
CA ILE A 8 5.37 16.03 29.35
C ILE A 8 5.59 16.27 27.87
N TYR A 9 6.69 16.95 27.55
CA TYR A 9 7.11 17.13 26.18
C TYR A 9 7.90 15.89 25.74
N TYR A 10 7.51 15.32 24.60
CA TYR A 10 8.22 14.21 23.97
C TYR A 10 8.79 14.71 22.65
N ASP A 11 10.10 14.54 22.49
CA ASP A 11 10.76 14.72 21.21
C ASP A 11 10.43 13.57 20.25
N ASP A 12 10.66 13.80 18.96
CA ASP A 12 10.58 12.74 17.96
C ASP A 12 11.52 11.57 18.31
N LEU A 13 11.04 10.35 18.09
CA LEU A 13 11.83 9.13 18.32
C LEU A 13 13.08 9.13 17.44
N GLU A 14 14.21 8.75 18.03
CA GLU A 14 15.46 8.54 17.31
C GLU A 14 15.31 7.46 16.22
N GLU A 15 16.04 7.61 15.12
CA GLU A 15 16.00 6.68 13.99
C GLU A 15 16.33 5.23 14.41
N GLU A 16 17.26 5.07 15.34
CA GLU A 16 17.63 3.76 15.90
C GLU A 16 16.46 3.10 16.63
N SER A 17 15.75 3.86 17.46
CA SER A 17 14.56 3.37 18.18
C SER A 17 13.45 2.98 17.21
N LEU A 18 13.26 3.77 16.14
CA LEU A 18 12.30 3.45 15.08
C LEU A 18 12.70 2.18 14.31
N ARG A 19 14.00 1.99 14.05
CA ARG A 19 14.51 0.78 13.39
C ARG A 19 14.26 -0.46 14.24
N ILE A 20 14.56 -0.39 15.53
CA ILE A 20 14.30 -1.50 16.47
C ILE A 20 12.82 -1.83 16.48
N MET A 21 11.95 -0.82 16.64
CA MET A 21 10.49 -0.99 16.62
C MET A 21 10.01 -1.68 15.32
N CYS A 22 10.45 -1.19 14.15
CA CYS A 22 10.06 -1.76 12.86
C CYS A 22 10.54 -3.21 12.71
N THR A 23 11.77 -3.50 13.15
CA THR A 23 12.37 -4.83 13.05
C THR A 23 11.65 -5.83 13.96
N THR A 24 11.38 -5.47 15.22
CA THR A 24 10.68 -6.33 16.17
C THR A 24 9.25 -6.62 15.73
N LEU A 25 8.54 -5.63 15.20
CA LEU A 25 7.19 -5.83 14.66
C LEU A 25 7.19 -6.72 13.43
N LEU A 26 8.12 -6.50 12.50
CA LEU A 26 8.23 -7.33 11.30
C LEU A 26 8.61 -8.77 11.63
N ASP A 27 9.55 -8.97 12.56
CA ASP A 27 9.97 -10.31 12.95
C ASP A 27 8.78 -11.13 13.45
N GLY A 28 7.97 -10.56 14.35
CA GLY A 28 6.75 -11.22 14.84
C GLY A 28 5.72 -11.51 13.73
N ILE A 29 5.60 -10.65 12.72
CA ILE A 29 4.71 -10.89 11.57
C ILE A 29 5.26 -12.02 10.68
N LEU A 30 6.57 -11.97 10.37
CA LEU A 30 7.23 -12.86 9.42
C LEU A 30 7.39 -14.29 9.94
N GLN A 31 7.32 -14.53 11.25
CA GLN A 31 7.30 -15.87 11.84
C GLN A 31 6.23 -16.80 11.24
N ARG A 32 5.14 -16.23 10.71
CA ARG A 32 4.05 -16.99 10.06
C ARG A 32 4.32 -17.29 8.58
N PHE A 33 5.31 -16.64 7.98
CA PHE A 33 5.67 -16.75 6.56
C PHE A 33 6.77 -17.78 6.34
N HIS A 34 7.00 -18.13 5.08
CA HIS A 34 8.06 -19.05 4.67
C HIS A 34 9.44 -18.62 5.22
N PRO A 35 10.33 -19.55 5.64
CA PRO A 35 11.65 -19.21 6.21
C PRO A 35 12.48 -18.23 5.35
N ASP A 36 12.42 -18.36 4.02
CA ASP A 36 13.11 -17.44 3.10
C ASP A 36 12.64 -15.99 3.23
N CYS A 37 11.37 -15.79 3.60
CA CYS A 37 10.80 -14.46 3.85
C CYS A 37 11.28 -13.89 5.20
N GLN A 38 11.50 -14.74 6.20
CA GLN A 38 11.99 -14.33 7.52
C GLN A 38 13.42 -13.75 7.44
N LEU A 39 14.26 -14.31 6.57
CA LEU A 39 15.61 -13.81 6.29
C LEU A 39 15.64 -12.36 5.76
N CYS A 40 14.49 -11.86 5.27
CA CYS A 40 14.38 -10.51 4.73
C CYS A 40 14.01 -9.45 5.78
N CYS A 41 13.73 -9.84 7.03
CA CYS A 41 13.16 -8.97 8.06
C CYS A 41 13.91 -7.66 8.26
N ASP A 42 15.21 -7.71 8.52
CA ASP A 42 16.04 -6.54 8.77
C ASP A 42 16.11 -5.62 7.53
N VAL A 43 16.25 -6.21 6.34
CA VAL A 43 16.32 -5.44 5.10
C VAL A 43 14.98 -4.77 4.80
N MET A 44 13.85 -5.46 5.04
CA MET A 44 12.51 -4.90 4.95
C MET A 44 12.32 -3.75 5.92
N ALA A 45 12.72 -3.91 7.18
CA ALA A 45 12.59 -2.89 8.22
C ALA A 45 13.33 -1.60 7.83
N ARG A 46 14.57 -1.73 7.35
CA ARG A 46 15.37 -0.59 6.87
C ARG A 46 14.72 0.10 5.69
N SER A 47 14.13 -0.64 4.75
CA SER A 47 13.49 -0.07 3.57
C SER A 47 12.18 0.64 3.91
N ILE A 48 11.36 0.06 4.79
CA ILE A 48 10.16 0.71 5.32
C ILE A 48 10.51 2.02 6.02
N LEU A 49 11.51 1.98 6.91
CA LEU A 49 11.95 3.16 7.64
C LEU A 49 12.50 4.24 6.70
N PHE A 50 13.32 3.83 5.74
CA PHE A 50 13.85 4.75 4.72
C PHE A 50 12.74 5.45 3.95
N ILE A 51 11.77 4.70 3.43
CA ILE A 51 10.65 5.27 2.66
C ILE A 51 9.83 6.22 3.54
N HIS A 52 9.56 5.82 4.80
CA HIS A 52 8.82 6.64 5.74
C HIS A 52 9.51 7.97 6.03
N LEU A 53 10.82 7.95 6.34
CA LEU A 53 11.59 9.15 6.66
C LEU A 53 11.73 10.08 5.46
N GLN A 54 12.00 9.52 4.27
CA GLN A 54 12.12 10.31 3.04
C GLN A 54 10.79 10.96 2.64
N TYR A 55 9.68 10.21 2.74
CA TYR A 55 8.36 10.78 2.51
C TYR A 55 8.09 11.89 3.55
N ARG A 56 8.34 11.63 4.84
CA ARG A 56 8.09 12.59 5.92
C ARG A 56 8.87 13.89 5.68
N ALA A 57 10.16 13.79 5.36
CA ALA A 57 11.01 14.94 5.07
C ALA A 57 10.49 15.80 3.91
N LYS A 58 9.86 15.17 2.90
CA LYS A 58 9.34 15.87 1.74
C LYS A 58 7.94 16.47 1.93
N TYR A 59 7.04 15.73 2.60
CA TYR A 59 5.60 16.04 2.63
C TYR A 59 5.07 16.47 4.00
N SER A 60 5.90 16.61 5.03
CA SER A 60 5.47 17.03 6.38
C SER A 60 5.74 18.50 6.69
N THR A 61 5.82 19.35 5.66
CA THR A 61 5.91 20.80 5.86
C THR A 61 4.52 21.41 6.04
N PHE A 62 4.42 22.56 6.70
CA PHE A 62 3.15 23.27 6.90
C PHE A 62 2.47 23.71 5.58
N LEU A 63 3.20 23.68 4.47
CA LEU A 63 2.72 24.02 3.13
C LEU A 63 2.07 22.84 2.41
N CYS A 64 2.26 21.63 2.91
CA CYS A 64 1.67 20.44 2.32
C CYS A 64 0.18 20.32 2.72
N PRO A 65 -0.71 19.91 1.80
CA PRO A 65 -2.08 19.60 2.13
C PRO A 65 -2.17 18.58 3.28
N PRO A 66 -3.15 18.69 4.19
CA PRO A 66 -3.22 17.88 5.40
C PRO A 66 -3.31 16.37 5.10
N GLN A 67 -3.91 15.98 3.97
CA GLN A 67 -3.97 14.58 3.56
C GLN A 67 -2.61 13.94 3.27
N GLN A 68 -1.60 14.75 2.89
CA GLN A 68 -0.24 14.29 2.58
C GLN A 68 0.62 14.15 3.84
N VAL A 69 0.25 14.78 4.95
CA VAL A 69 1.02 14.72 6.20
C VAL A 69 0.90 13.33 6.82
N ILE A 70 2.03 12.75 7.21
CA ILE A 70 2.12 11.44 7.84
C ILE A 70 2.77 11.54 9.22
N ASN A 71 2.49 10.57 10.07
CA ASN A 71 3.15 10.39 11.37
C ASN A 71 3.42 8.90 11.59
N LEU A 72 3.95 8.53 12.75
CA LEU A 72 4.28 7.14 13.08
C LEU A 72 3.05 6.21 13.07
N ARG A 73 1.82 6.72 13.26
CA ARG A 73 0.59 5.92 13.11
C ARG A 73 0.46 5.36 11.70
N THR A 74 1.02 6.02 10.70
CA THR A 74 1.01 5.54 9.32
C THR A 74 1.66 4.16 9.18
N LEU A 75 2.72 3.89 9.96
CA LEU A 75 3.39 2.59 9.98
C LEU A 75 2.50 1.47 10.55
N LYS A 76 1.58 1.79 11.47
CA LYS A 76 0.61 0.81 12.00
C LYS A 76 -0.21 0.18 10.87
N PHE A 77 -0.66 0.98 9.90
CA PHE A 77 -1.46 0.47 8.78
C PHE A 77 -0.65 -0.52 7.93
N LEU A 78 0.62 -0.23 7.71
CA LEU A 78 1.52 -1.11 6.95
C LEU A 78 1.71 -2.45 7.66
N PHE A 79 2.07 -2.43 8.95
CA PHE A 79 2.26 -3.67 9.72
C PHE A 79 0.95 -4.44 9.89
N SER A 80 -0.19 -3.75 10.04
CA SER A 80 -1.50 -4.42 10.12
C SER A 80 -1.84 -5.12 8.81
N ALA A 81 -1.58 -4.49 7.66
CA ALA A 81 -1.81 -5.10 6.36
C ALA A 81 -0.91 -6.32 6.13
N LEU A 82 0.37 -6.23 6.48
CA LEU A 82 1.30 -7.37 6.42
C LEU A 82 0.87 -8.51 7.36
N ALA A 83 0.34 -8.20 8.55
CA ALA A 83 -0.14 -9.21 9.49
C ALA A 83 -1.45 -9.90 9.05
N GLN A 84 -2.28 -9.20 8.28
CA GLN A 84 -3.54 -9.72 7.73
C GLN A 84 -3.33 -10.50 6.44
N ALA A 85 -2.19 -10.35 5.77
CA ALA A 85 -1.87 -11.08 4.56
C ALA A 85 -1.78 -12.59 4.82
N PRO A 86 -2.47 -13.44 4.04
CA PRO A 86 -2.43 -14.89 4.20
C PRO A 86 -1.05 -15.43 3.80
N PRO A 87 -0.28 -16.02 4.72
CA PRO A 87 1.09 -16.49 4.43
C PRO A 87 1.17 -17.51 3.30
N GLU A 88 0.08 -18.26 3.07
CA GLU A 88 -0.04 -19.27 2.02
C GLU A 88 0.06 -18.69 0.61
N LEU A 89 -0.24 -17.40 0.44
CA LEU A 89 -0.13 -16.72 -0.85
C LEU A 89 1.25 -16.09 -1.10
N TYR A 90 2.05 -15.91 -0.05
CA TYR A 90 3.34 -15.21 -0.12
C TYR A 90 4.48 -16.14 0.27
N THR A 91 4.62 -17.21 -0.50
CA THR A 91 5.57 -18.30 -0.24
C THR A 91 7.00 -17.98 -0.64
N SER A 92 7.23 -16.89 -1.37
CA SER A 92 8.56 -16.48 -1.84
C SER A 92 8.85 -15.01 -1.54
N LYS A 93 10.14 -14.69 -1.40
CA LYS A 93 10.61 -13.32 -1.18
C LYS A 93 10.05 -12.33 -2.21
N PRO A 94 10.07 -12.60 -3.54
CA PRO A 94 9.50 -11.66 -4.52
C PRO A 94 8.02 -11.36 -4.28
N LEU A 95 7.22 -12.37 -3.95
CA LEU A 95 5.78 -12.19 -3.70
C LEU A 95 5.53 -11.33 -2.46
N LEU A 96 6.25 -11.59 -1.37
CA LEU A 96 6.16 -10.78 -0.16
C LEU A 96 6.59 -9.33 -0.41
N MET A 97 7.60 -9.14 -1.26
CA MET A 97 8.07 -7.80 -1.60
C MET A 97 7.08 -7.05 -2.48
N SER A 98 6.39 -7.74 -3.39
CA SER A 98 5.28 -7.15 -4.15
C SER A 98 4.14 -6.70 -3.25
N LEU A 99 3.79 -7.48 -2.23
CA LEU A 99 2.83 -7.08 -1.19
C LEU A 99 3.31 -5.82 -0.46
N LEU A 100 4.57 -5.79 -0.03
CA LEU A 100 5.15 -4.63 0.65
C LEU A 100 5.06 -3.38 -0.22
N VAL A 101 5.47 -3.47 -1.48
CA VAL A 101 5.40 -2.35 -2.44
C VAL A 101 3.97 -1.87 -2.59
N PHE A 102 3.02 -2.78 -2.74
CA PHE A 102 1.62 -2.43 -2.86
C PHE A 102 1.08 -1.68 -1.63
N GLU A 103 1.34 -2.19 -0.43
CA GLU A 103 0.88 -1.55 0.80
C GLU A 103 1.54 -0.20 1.03
N VAL A 104 2.81 -0.06 0.66
CA VAL A 104 3.49 1.24 0.70
C VAL A 104 2.83 2.22 -0.29
N ARG A 105 2.57 1.82 -1.54
CA ARG A 105 1.87 2.69 -2.50
C ARG A 105 0.47 3.07 -1.99
N ARG A 106 -0.27 2.12 -1.43
CA ARG A 106 -1.58 2.37 -0.80
C ARG A 106 -1.52 3.46 0.26
N ILE A 107 -0.54 3.36 1.15
CA ILE A 107 -0.50 4.18 2.35
C ILE A 107 0.01 5.59 2.04
N TYR A 108 0.93 5.72 1.09
CA TYR A 108 1.63 6.97 0.79
C TYR A 108 1.22 7.58 -0.55
N GLU A 109 1.22 6.82 -1.65
CA GLU A 109 0.91 7.32 -3.00
C GLU A 109 -0.57 7.71 -3.14
N ASP A 110 -1.48 6.95 -2.54
CA ASP A 110 -2.92 7.25 -2.66
C ASP A 110 -3.33 8.58 -2.00
N ARG A 111 -2.46 9.18 -1.18
CA ARG A 111 -2.63 10.52 -0.59
C ARG A 111 -2.21 11.65 -1.51
N LEU A 112 -1.46 11.33 -2.55
CA LEU A 112 -0.92 12.31 -3.50
C LEU A 112 -1.96 12.60 -4.58
N THR A 113 -2.13 13.90 -4.86
CA THR A 113 -3.15 14.41 -5.77
C THR A 113 -2.59 14.91 -7.09
N ASN A 114 -1.28 15.13 -7.17
CA ASN A 114 -0.61 15.59 -8.39
C ASN A 114 0.40 14.56 -8.89
N ASP A 115 0.52 14.46 -10.22
CA ASP A 115 1.36 13.45 -10.87
C ASP A 115 2.85 13.65 -10.56
N LYS A 116 3.29 14.90 -10.32
CA LYS A 116 4.68 15.22 -9.98
C LYS A 116 5.10 14.60 -8.64
N ASP A 117 4.24 14.71 -7.63
CA ASP A 117 4.47 14.13 -6.31
C ASP A 117 4.40 12.62 -6.38
N VAL A 118 3.46 12.06 -7.17
CA VAL A 118 3.39 10.61 -7.42
C VAL A 118 4.71 10.10 -8.02
N LEU A 119 5.21 10.72 -9.09
CA LEU A 119 6.48 10.35 -9.71
C LEU A 119 7.65 10.46 -8.74
N THR A 120 7.70 11.55 -7.98
CA THR A 120 8.71 11.75 -6.93
C THR A 120 8.67 10.64 -5.88
N PHE A 121 7.48 10.28 -5.41
CA PHE A 121 7.32 9.23 -4.43
C PHE A 121 7.73 7.86 -5.01
N GLN A 122 7.40 7.59 -6.27
CA GLN A 122 7.83 6.37 -6.95
C GLN A 122 9.36 6.26 -7.05
N GLU A 123 10.09 7.36 -7.17
CA GLU A 123 11.55 7.37 -7.07
C GLU A 123 12.05 7.01 -5.67
N ILE A 124 11.45 7.59 -4.62
CA ILE A 124 11.75 7.26 -3.22
C ILE A 124 11.51 5.78 -2.95
N LEU A 125 10.38 5.26 -3.41
CA LEU A 125 9.99 3.86 -3.31
C LEU A 125 11.01 2.95 -4.01
N LYS A 126 11.37 3.26 -5.27
CA LYS A 126 12.39 2.51 -6.02
C LYS A 126 13.72 2.49 -5.28
N LEU A 127 14.17 3.64 -4.75
CA LEU A 127 15.42 3.74 -4.02
C LEU A 127 15.40 2.96 -2.70
N GLY A 128 14.28 2.99 -1.96
CA GLY A 128 14.10 2.21 -0.75
C GLY A 128 14.12 0.71 -1.04
N MET A 129 13.39 0.28 -2.05
CA MET A 129 13.20 -1.14 -2.36
C MET A 129 14.39 -1.80 -3.06
N ARG A 130 15.21 -1.05 -3.82
CA ARG A 130 16.50 -1.56 -4.33
C ARG A 130 17.43 -2.05 -3.21
N LYS A 131 17.26 -1.54 -1.98
CA LYS A 131 18.01 -2.03 -0.81
C LYS A 131 17.56 -3.42 -0.36
N CYS A 132 16.33 -3.83 -0.67
CA CYS A 132 15.75 -5.14 -0.33
C CYS A 132 16.00 -6.22 -1.37
N ILE A 133 16.03 -5.82 -2.64
CA ILE A 133 16.07 -6.74 -3.78
C ILE A 133 16.88 -6.08 -4.88
N ASP A 134 18.00 -6.70 -5.24
CA ASP A 134 18.84 -6.27 -6.36
C ASP A 134 18.12 -6.46 -7.72
N GLU A 135 17.19 -7.40 -7.79
CA GLU A 135 16.46 -7.83 -9.00
C GLU A 135 14.94 -7.51 -8.98
N PHE A 136 14.47 -6.53 -8.18
CA PHE A 136 13.04 -6.17 -8.29
C PHE A 136 12.82 -5.41 -9.58
N ASP A 137 12.22 -6.07 -10.54
CA ASP A 137 11.87 -5.45 -11.79
C ASP A 137 10.66 -4.53 -11.60
N PHE A 138 10.93 -3.23 -11.39
CA PHE A 138 9.91 -2.18 -11.38
C PHE A 138 9.30 -1.92 -12.76
N SER A 139 9.75 -2.61 -13.83
CA SER A 139 9.16 -2.50 -15.15
C SER A 139 7.80 -3.21 -15.25
N GLU A 140 7.57 -4.26 -14.43
CA GLU A 140 6.22 -4.77 -14.17
C GLU A 140 5.56 -3.84 -13.13
N ASP A 141 4.47 -3.14 -13.51
CA ASP A 141 3.80 -2.19 -12.61
C ASP A 141 3.35 -2.89 -11.31
N PRO A 142 3.85 -2.48 -10.13
CA PRO A 142 3.47 -3.06 -8.86
C PRO A 142 1.97 -2.94 -8.53
N THR A 143 1.24 -2.04 -9.22
CA THR A 143 -0.23 -1.95 -9.13
C THR A 143 -0.90 -3.25 -9.60
N VAL A 144 -0.25 -3.99 -10.52
CA VAL A 144 -0.76 -5.21 -11.15
C VAL A 144 -0.39 -6.47 -10.36
N MET A 145 0.76 -6.47 -9.68
CA MET A 145 1.23 -7.64 -8.91
C MET A 145 0.39 -7.96 -7.68
N SER A 146 -0.39 -6.98 -7.22
CA SER A 146 -1.19 -7.08 -6.02
C SER A 146 -2.47 -6.31 -6.29
N THR A 147 -3.51 -7.01 -6.70
CA THR A 147 -4.86 -6.43 -6.71
C THR A 147 -5.76 -7.35 -5.89
N VAL A 148 -6.85 -6.79 -5.38
CA VAL A 148 -7.93 -7.55 -4.78
C VAL A 148 -8.28 -8.68 -5.74
N HIS A 149 -8.23 -9.93 -5.27
CA HIS A 149 -8.48 -11.09 -6.11
C HIS A 149 -9.80 -10.91 -6.90
N PRO A 150 -9.81 -11.04 -8.24
CA PRO A 150 -11.03 -10.84 -9.04
C PRO A 150 -12.17 -11.79 -8.63
N ALA A 151 -11.82 -13.00 -8.16
CA ALA A 151 -12.82 -13.98 -7.74
C ALA A 151 -13.34 -13.75 -6.31
N ASP A 152 -12.75 -12.85 -5.53
CA ASP A 152 -13.28 -12.54 -4.20
C ASP A 152 -13.07 -11.08 -3.77
N PRO A 153 -13.87 -10.15 -4.35
CA PRO A 153 -13.88 -8.77 -3.92
C PRO A 153 -14.39 -8.58 -2.49
N SER A 154 -14.90 -9.60 -1.81
CA SER A 154 -15.46 -9.50 -0.46
C SER A 154 -14.42 -9.69 0.64
N THR A 155 -13.40 -10.54 0.43
CA THR A 155 -12.42 -10.88 1.48
C THR A 155 -11.31 -9.86 1.68
N GLY A 156 -11.01 -9.00 0.67
CA GLY A 156 -9.93 -8.01 0.83
C GLY A 156 -8.53 -8.59 0.72
N ILE A 157 -8.43 -9.90 0.50
CA ILE A 157 -7.17 -10.59 0.32
C ILE A 157 -6.55 -10.15 -1.00
N ILE A 158 -5.31 -9.67 -0.89
CA ILE A 158 -4.45 -9.40 -2.01
C ILE A 158 -3.94 -10.73 -2.52
N SER A 159 -4.20 -11.05 -3.79
CA SER A 159 -3.61 -12.22 -4.42
C SER A 159 -2.39 -11.81 -5.23
N PRO A 160 -1.33 -12.62 -5.25
CA PRO A 160 -0.31 -12.55 -6.28
C PRO A 160 -0.94 -12.62 -7.67
N LYS A 161 -0.77 -11.55 -8.46
CA LYS A 161 -0.92 -11.52 -9.93
C LYS A 161 -2.19 -12.21 -10.50
N PRO A 162 -3.38 -11.57 -10.48
CA PRO A 162 -4.31 -11.82 -11.59
C PRO A 162 -3.72 -11.24 -12.87
N ALA A 163 -3.82 -11.96 -13.99
CA ALA A 163 -3.42 -11.39 -15.28
C ALA A 163 -4.24 -10.11 -15.55
N TRP A 164 -3.62 -9.06 -16.10
CA TRP A 164 -4.31 -7.80 -16.42
C TRP A 164 -5.59 -8.03 -17.25
N ALA A 165 -5.51 -8.98 -18.19
CA ALA A 165 -6.66 -9.43 -18.98
C ALA A 165 -7.82 -9.94 -18.11
N SER A 166 -7.55 -10.65 -17.01
CA SER A 166 -8.56 -11.14 -16.07
C SER A 166 -9.22 -9.99 -15.29
N LEU A 167 -8.45 -8.98 -14.88
CA LEU A 167 -9.00 -7.77 -14.25
C LEU A 167 -9.90 -6.99 -15.22
N THR A 168 -9.44 -6.79 -16.45
CA THR A 168 -10.21 -6.12 -17.50
C THR A 168 -11.53 -6.85 -17.76
N ALA A 169 -11.49 -8.17 -17.92
CA ALA A 169 -12.68 -8.99 -18.12
C ALA A 169 -13.64 -8.89 -16.93
N PHE A 170 -13.13 -8.95 -15.69
CA PHE A 170 -13.94 -8.82 -14.48
C PHE A 170 -14.66 -7.46 -14.41
N PHE A 171 -13.95 -6.36 -14.61
CA PHE A 171 -14.57 -5.03 -14.57
C PHE A 171 -15.56 -4.83 -15.72
N GLN A 172 -15.28 -5.40 -16.90
CA GLN A 172 -16.21 -5.38 -18.04
C GLN A 172 -17.49 -6.14 -17.72
N GLU A 173 -17.40 -7.31 -17.11
CA GLU A 173 -18.57 -8.08 -16.66
C GLU A 173 -19.39 -7.30 -15.63
N LYS A 174 -18.74 -6.71 -14.60
CA LYS A 174 -19.44 -5.91 -13.58
C LYS A 174 -20.10 -4.66 -14.17
N LEU A 175 -19.45 -4.02 -15.15
CA LEU A 175 -20.02 -2.88 -15.86
C LEU A 175 -21.25 -3.29 -16.69
N GLN A 176 -21.18 -4.42 -17.40
CA GLN A 176 -22.32 -4.97 -18.16
C GLN A 176 -23.51 -5.25 -17.24
N ALA A 177 -23.28 -5.93 -16.12
CA ALA A 177 -24.31 -6.21 -15.12
C ALA A 177 -24.93 -4.93 -14.55
N HIS A 178 -24.11 -3.92 -14.24
CA HIS A 178 -24.60 -2.64 -13.73
C HIS A 178 -25.42 -1.87 -14.77
N LYS A 179 -25.02 -1.90 -16.06
CA LYS A 179 -25.80 -1.32 -17.16
C LYS A 179 -27.17 -1.98 -17.30
N LEU A 180 -27.25 -3.30 -17.12
CA LEU A 180 -28.51 -4.05 -17.17
C LEU A 180 -29.45 -3.71 -15.99
N ASN A 181 -28.90 -3.59 -14.78
CA ASN A 181 -29.66 -3.31 -13.56
C ASN A 181 -30.11 -1.85 -13.43
N SER A 182 -29.56 -0.92 -14.22
CA SER A 182 -29.88 0.52 -14.15
C SER A 182 -30.04 1.14 -15.55
N PRO A 183 -31.04 0.72 -16.33
CA PRO A 183 -31.18 1.08 -17.75
C PRO A 183 -31.52 2.56 -17.99
N SER A 184 -32.08 3.25 -16.98
CA SER A 184 -32.46 4.67 -17.02
C SER A 184 -31.29 5.64 -16.84
N ASN A 185 -30.13 5.17 -16.39
CA ASN A 185 -28.99 6.04 -16.16
C ASN A 185 -28.19 6.23 -17.46
N ALA A 186 -28.50 7.31 -18.18
CA ALA A 186 -27.85 7.66 -19.44
C ALA A 186 -26.33 7.84 -19.34
N GLN A 187 -25.81 8.23 -18.17
CA GLN A 187 -24.37 8.42 -17.95
C GLN A 187 -23.59 7.09 -17.94
N LEU A 188 -24.21 6.01 -17.48
CA LEU A 188 -23.56 4.68 -17.45
C LEU A 188 -23.33 4.12 -18.84
N LYS A 189 -24.17 4.46 -19.83
CA LYS A 189 -24.10 3.91 -21.20
C LYS A 189 -22.77 4.24 -21.87
N ASN A 190 -22.19 5.40 -21.55
CA ASN A 190 -20.98 5.93 -22.18
C ASN A 190 -19.69 5.54 -21.46
N ILE A 191 -19.76 4.81 -20.34
CA ILE A 191 -18.56 4.36 -19.64
C ILE A 191 -17.92 3.22 -20.43
N VAL A 192 -16.63 3.41 -20.74
CA VAL A 192 -15.73 2.44 -21.37
C VAL A 192 -14.56 2.21 -20.41
N ILE A 193 -14.12 0.96 -20.29
CA ILE A 193 -13.00 0.59 -19.43
C ILE A 193 -11.72 0.61 -20.26
N PHE A 194 -10.79 1.47 -19.86
CA PHE A 194 -9.41 1.50 -20.34
C PHE A 194 -8.45 1.22 -19.18
N ASP A 195 -7.16 1.05 -19.47
CA ASP A 195 -6.18 0.67 -18.45
C ASP A 195 -6.14 1.64 -17.26
N LYS A 196 -6.11 2.94 -17.54
CA LYS A 196 -6.17 4.00 -16.52
C LYS A 196 -7.45 3.93 -15.68
N THR A 197 -8.57 3.49 -16.26
CA THR A 197 -9.83 3.30 -15.53
C THR A 197 -9.70 2.16 -14.53
N ILE A 198 -9.03 1.05 -14.91
CA ILE A 198 -8.81 -0.10 -14.04
C ILE A 198 -7.91 0.30 -12.86
N GLU A 199 -6.80 1.01 -13.12
CA GLU A 199 -5.92 1.54 -12.06
C GLU A 199 -6.69 2.40 -11.06
N GLN A 200 -7.53 3.32 -11.56
CA GLN A 200 -8.37 4.18 -10.73
C GLN A 200 -9.40 3.38 -9.92
N LEU A 201 -10.07 2.40 -10.52
CA LEU A 201 -11.05 1.56 -9.83
C LEU A 201 -10.38 0.72 -8.74
N VAL A 202 -9.23 0.13 -9.02
CA VAL A 202 -8.43 -0.60 -8.03
C VAL A 202 -8.05 0.33 -6.88
N ARG A 203 -7.60 1.56 -7.15
CA ARG A 203 -7.30 2.56 -6.12
C ARG A 203 -8.54 2.91 -5.29
N ILE A 204 -9.70 3.11 -5.91
CA ILE A 204 -10.96 3.39 -5.20
C ILE A 204 -11.33 2.22 -4.29
N ILE A 205 -11.36 0.99 -4.81
CA ILE A 205 -11.68 -0.22 -4.03
C ILE A 205 -10.71 -0.36 -2.84
N ARG A 206 -9.43 -0.08 -3.07
CA ARG A 206 -8.40 -0.12 -2.04
C ARG A 206 -8.67 0.90 -0.93
N VAL A 207 -9.02 2.14 -1.28
CA VAL A 207 -9.38 3.18 -0.31
C VAL A 207 -10.64 2.78 0.47
N LEU A 208 -11.68 2.29 -0.20
CA LEU A 208 -12.94 1.88 0.43
C LEU A 208 -12.76 0.73 1.43
N LYS A 209 -11.89 -0.23 1.15
CA LYS A 209 -11.57 -1.30 2.13
C LYS A 209 -10.72 -0.83 3.30
N SER A 210 -9.93 0.23 3.11
CA SER A 210 -9.12 0.82 4.18
C SER A 210 -9.98 1.47 5.26
N SER A 211 -11.16 1.97 4.89
CA SER A 211 -12.09 2.61 5.83
C SER A 211 -12.80 1.64 6.77
N ASP A 212 -12.92 0.35 6.43
CA ASP A 212 -13.56 -0.66 7.29
C ASP A 212 -12.66 -1.10 8.47
N HIS A 213 -11.43 -0.60 8.55
CA HIS A 213 -10.46 -0.87 9.62
C HIS A 213 -10.27 0.29 10.61
N PHE A 214 -11.21 1.24 10.64
CA PHE A 214 -11.28 2.30 11.66
C PHE A 214 -12.36 2.01 12.70
#